data_AF-A0A0D3JF74-F1
#
_entry.id   AF-A0A0D3JF74-F1
#
_cell.length_a   1.000
_cell.length_b   1.000
_cell.length_c   1.000
_cell.angle_alpha   90.00
_cell.angle_beta   90.00
_cell.angle_gamma   90.00
#
_symmetry.space_group_name_H-M   'P 1'
#
loop_
_entity.id
_entity.type
_entity.pdbx_description
1 polymer ?
#
loop_
_entity_poly.entity_id
_entity_poly.type
_entity_poly.pdbx_seq_one_letter_code
_entity_poly.pdbx_strand_id
1 'polypeptide(L)'
;MDRLEPGAVDWGRVEGTPKNKYETVANCNYAVKVAKELGLKLTGISGQDISEGKEKLMLAVWWQLMRKDFMQFLDDLDMDQAFVLSWANAQVARSGADMQLSRFGDPAIKSGVFLLQLMRAVAPKAIKEDLIRPGHSELDRQLNAKLAISTAHKMGARVFCGWQDILE
;
A
#
# COMPACT_ATOMS: atom_id res chain seq x y z
N MET A 1 -11.50 10.28 -0.63
CA MET A 1 -11.37 11.30 0.42
C MET A 1 -12.49 11.13 1.43
N ASP A 2 -13.75 11.25 1.03
CA ASP A 2 -14.91 11.00 1.93
C ASP A 2 -14.93 9.58 2.53
N ARG A 3 -14.43 8.57 1.81
CA ARG A 3 -14.21 7.22 2.36
C ARG A 3 -13.18 7.18 3.49
N LEU A 4 -12.12 7.99 3.40
CA LEU A 4 -11.05 8.03 4.41
C LEU A 4 -11.51 8.78 5.67
N GLU A 5 -12.32 9.81 5.47
CA GLU A 5 -12.85 10.63 6.54
C GLU A 5 -14.27 11.06 6.15
N PRO A 6 -15.30 10.35 6.65
CA PRO A 6 -16.69 10.64 6.33
C PRO A 6 -17.05 12.09 6.67
N GLY A 7 -17.57 12.82 5.69
CA GLY A 7 -17.90 14.24 5.83
C GLY A 7 -16.77 15.19 5.41
N ALA A 8 -15.62 14.68 4.97
CA ALA A 8 -14.55 15.52 4.42
C ALA A 8 -14.92 16.20 3.10
N VAL A 9 -15.91 15.67 2.37
CA VAL A 9 -16.37 16.24 1.10
C VAL A 9 -17.77 16.83 1.27
N ASP A 10 -17.88 18.14 1.06
CA ASP A 10 -19.16 18.84 0.88
C ASP A 10 -19.64 18.62 -0.55
N TRP A 11 -20.44 17.55 -0.73
CA TRP A 11 -21.02 17.18 -2.02
C TRP A 11 -21.94 18.24 -2.61
N GLY A 12 -22.42 19.21 -1.82
CA GLY A 12 -23.18 20.35 -2.33
C GLY A 12 -22.34 21.32 -3.19
N ARG A 13 -21.01 21.24 -3.10
CA ARG A 13 -20.06 22.04 -3.89
C ARG A 13 -19.54 21.32 -5.14
N VAL A 14 -19.88 20.05 -5.30
CA VAL A 14 -19.37 19.20 -6.38
C VAL A 14 -20.40 19.18 -7.50
N GLU A 15 -19.97 19.55 -8.71
CA GLU A 15 -20.81 19.36 -9.89
C GLU A 15 -20.76 17.88 -10.29
N GLY A 16 -21.89 17.18 -10.16
CA GLY A 16 -21.97 15.74 -10.40
C GLY A 16 -21.84 15.36 -11.87
N THR A 17 -22.19 16.27 -12.79
CA THR A 17 -22.03 16.04 -14.23
C THR A 17 -21.45 17.29 -14.89
N PRO A 18 -20.12 17.51 -14.77
CA PRO A 18 -19.48 18.69 -15.33
C PRO A 18 -19.59 18.66 -16.86
N LYS A 19 -20.16 19.72 -17.43
CA LYS A 19 -20.43 19.88 -18.87
C LYS A 19 -19.32 20.59 -19.61
N ASN A 20 -18.46 21.31 -18.88
CA ASN A 20 -17.38 22.09 -19.45
C ASN A 20 -16.10 21.96 -18.61
N LYS A 21 -14.98 22.40 -19.21
CA LYS A 21 -13.66 22.34 -18.56
C LYS A 21 -13.60 23.16 -17.27
N TYR A 22 -14.33 24.27 -17.16
CA TYR A 22 -14.32 25.11 -15.96
C TYR A 22 -14.93 24.39 -14.76
N GLU A 23 -16.05 23.68 -14.96
CA GLU A 23 -16.69 22.86 -13.92
C GLU A 23 -15.78 21.70 -13.50
N THR A 24 -15.13 21.01 -14.45
CA THR A 24 -14.14 19.97 -14.13
C THR A 24 -12.98 20.52 -13.31
N VAL A 25 -12.39 21.64 -13.72
CA VAL A 25 -11.29 22.29 -13.01
C VAL A 25 -11.73 22.79 -11.63
N ALA A 26 -12.96 23.29 -11.49
CA ALA A 26 -13.53 23.68 -10.21
C ALA A 26 -13.62 22.50 -9.24
N ASN A 27 -14.15 21.35 -9.71
CA ASN A 27 -14.17 20.10 -8.93
C ASN A 27 -12.76 19.65 -8.53
N CYS A 28 -11.79 19.68 -9.46
CA CYS A 28 -10.42 19.31 -9.17
C CYS A 28 -9.73 20.26 -8.18
N ASN A 29 -9.98 21.57 -8.27
CA ASN A 29 -9.48 22.54 -7.29
C ASN A 29 -10.05 22.28 -5.91
N TYR A 30 -11.35 21.95 -5.83
CA TYR A 30 -11.99 21.57 -4.58
C TYR A 30 -11.37 20.28 -4.02
N ALA A 31 -11.13 19.25 -4.85
CA ALA A 31 -10.47 18.02 -4.43
C ALA A 31 -9.05 18.27 -3.86
N VAL A 32 -8.26 19.16 -4.47
CA VAL A 32 -6.93 19.54 -3.94
C VAL A 32 -7.06 20.23 -2.59
N LYS A 33 -8.06 21.11 -2.42
CA LYS A 33 -8.33 21.77 -1.14
C LYS A 33 -8.66 20.75 -0.05
N VAL A 34 -9.62 19.86 -0.29
CA VAL A 34 -10.00 18.81 0.67
C VAL A 34 -8.82 17.92 1.02
N ALA A 35 -8.02 17.51 0.02
CA ALA A 35 -6.83 16.71 0.27
C ALA A 35 -5.82 17.41 1.20
N LYS A 36 -5.61 18.72 1.05
CA LYS A 36 -4.73 19.50 1.93
C LYS A 36 -5.30 19.59 3.35
N GLU A 37 -6.61 19.77 3.49
CA GLU A 37 -7.30 19.77 4.79
C GLU A 37 -7.18 18.41 5.49
N LEU A 38 -7.19 17.31 4.73
CA LEU A 38 -6.89 15.95 5.20
C LEU A 38 -5.40 15.73 5.56
N GLY A 39 -4.55 16.74 5.42
CA GLY A 39 -3.12 16.69 5.78
C GLY A 39 -2.20 16.21 4.65
N LEU A 40 -2.68 16.07 3.41
CA LEU A 40 -1.82 15.71 2.28
C LEU A 40 -0.94 16.91 1.87
N LYS A 41 0.33 16.63 1.56
CA LYS A 41 1.32 17.61 1.12
C LYS A 41 1.30 17.72 -0.40
N LEU A 42 0.37 18.52 -0.92
CA LEU A 42 0.18 18.74 -2.36
C LEU A 42 0.82 20.05 -2.85
N THR A 43 2.05 20.35 -2.42
CA THR A 43 2.78 21.55 -2.85
C THR A 43 3.11 21.45 -4.34
N GLY A 44 2.73 22.46 -5.11
CA GLY A 44 2.97 22.48 -6.57
C GLY A 44 1.98 21.65 -7.40
N ILE A 45 0.90 21.14 -6.80
CA ILE A 45 -0.20 20.47 -7.51
C ILE A 45 -1.46 21.35 -7.46
N SER A 46 -2.02 21.63 -8.62
CA SER A 46 -3.25 22.41 -8.80
C SER A 46 -4.39 21.54 -9.34
N GLY A 47 -5.63 22.04 -9.27
CA GLY A 47 -6.77 21.35 -9.87
C GLY A 47 -6.68 21.27 -11.41
N GLN A 48 -6.00 22.23 -12.04
CA GLN A 48 -5.72 22.18 -13.48
C GLN A 48 -4.89 20.96 -13.85
N ASP A 49 -3.84 20.66 -13.07
CA ASP A 49 -2.97 19.51 -13.31
C ASP A 49 -3.72 18.18 -13.28
N ILE A 50 -4.69 18.07 -12.37
CA ILE A 50 -5.56 16.90 -12.24
C ILE A 50 -6.57 16.86 -13.40
N SER A 51 -7.19 18.00 -13.72
CA SER A 51 -8.16 18.10 -14.82
C SER A 51 -7.54 17.80 -16.19
N GLU A 52 -6.25 18.10 -16.37
CA GLU A 52 -5.48 17.80 -17.59
C GLU A 52 -4.95 16.36 -17.62
N GLY A 53 -5.10 15.61 -16.53
CA GLY A 53 -4.64 14.22 -16.45
C GLY A 53 -3.13 14.09 -16.37
N LYS A 54 -2.41 15.01 -15.72
CA LYS A 54 -0.95 14.91 -15.55
C LYS A 54 -0.58 13.70 -14.68
N GLU A 55 -0.25 12.59 -15.33
CA GLU A 55 -0.06 11.27 -14.71
C GLU A 55 0.84 11.29 -13.47
N LYS A 56 2.03 11.88 -13.57
CA LYS A 56 2.99 11.95 -12.43
C LYS A 56 2.39 12.65 -11.21
N LEU A 57 1.60 13.71 -11.41
CA LEU A 57 1.00 14.46 -10.32
C LEU A 57 -0.21 13.72 -9.76
N MET A 58 -1.02 13.07 -10.62
CA MET A 58 -2.10 12.20 -10.15
C MET A 58 -1.57 11.03 -9.31
N LEU A 59 -0.49 10.37 -9.75
CA LEU A 59 0.20 9.31 -9.00
C LEU A 59 0.68 9.81 -7.63
N ALA A 60 1.23 11.02 -7.56
CA ALA A 60 1.65 11.62 -6.29
C ALA A 60 0.47 11.85 -5.32
N VAL A 61 -0.70 12.28 -5.83
CA VAL A 61 -1.93 12.40 -5.02
C VAL A 61 -2.40 11.03 -4.55
N TRP A 62 -2.46 10.04 -5.44
CA TRP A 62 -2.89 8.68 -5.11
C TRP A 62 -2.00 8.01 -4.06
N TRP A 63 -0.68 8.12 -4.22
CA TRP A 63 0.28 7.61 -3.23
C TRP A 63 0.03 8.18 -1.83
N GLN A 64 -0.20 9.50 -1.74
CA GLN A 64 -0.45 10.13 -0.45
C GLN A 64 -1.80 9.73 0.15
N LEU A 65 -2.84 9.54 -0.67
CA LEU A 65 -4.14 9.03 -0.21
C LEU A 65 -4.03 7.59 0.31
N MET A 66 -3.34 6.71 -0.43
CA MET A 66 -3.09 5.33 0.01
C MET A 66 -2.26 5.28 1.30
N ARG A 67 -1.24 6.14 1.41
CA ARG A 67 -0.44 6.25 2.63
C ARG A 67 -1.30 6.71 3.81
N LYS A 68 -2.19 7.69 3.64
CA LYS A 68 -3.06 8.17 4.72
C LYS A 68 -4.02 7.07 5.19
N ASP A 69 -4.67 6.36 4.26
CA ASP A 69 -5.55 5.21 4.57
C ASP A 69 -4.82 4.17 5.42
N PHE A 70 -3.60 3.81 5.02
CA PHE A 70 -2.79 2.82 5.74
C PHE A 70 -2.35 3.31 7.12
N MET A 71 -1.94 4.58 7.26
CA MET A 71 -1.55 5.14 8.55
C MET A 71 -2.75 5.25 9.50
N GLN A 72 -3.92 5.67 9.03
CA GLN A 72 -5.16 5.68 9.82
C GLN A 72 -5.53 4.27 10.29
N PHE A 73 -5.41 3.26 9.43
CA PHE A 73 -5.62 1.87 9.82
C PHE A 73 -4.66 1.40 10.92
N LEU A 74 -3.40 1.84 10.91
CA LEU A 74 -2.44 1.52 11.96
C LEU A 74 -2.74 2.29 13.26
N ASP A 75 -3.09 3.57 13.16
CA ASP A 75 -3.48 4.41 14.29
C ASP A 75 -4.72 3.84 15.01
N ASP A 76 -5.71 3.36 14.26
CA ASP A 76 -6.92 2.69 14.79
C ASP A 76 -6.59 1.42 15.59
N LEU A 77 -5.44 0.80 15.32
CA LEU A 77 -4.92 -0.36 16.04
C LEU A 77 -3.90 -0.01 17.13
N ASP A 78 -3.63 1.28 17.36
CA ASP A 78 -2.58 1.78 18.25
C ASP A 78 -1.19 1.19 17.90
N MET A 79 -0.90 1.10 16.60
CA MET A 79 0.33 0.53 16.05
C MET A 79 1.09 1.57 15.24
N ASP A 80 2.42 1.57 15.34
CA ASP A 80 3.29 2.33 14.44
C ASP A 80 4.09 1.42 13.50
N GLN A 81 4.83 2.02 12.56
CA GLN A 81 5.66 1.26 11.62
C GLN A 81 6.74 0.41 12.32
N ALA A 82 7.28 0.88 13.44
CA ALA A 82 8.30 0.16 14.21
C ALA A 82 7.71 -1.08 14.89
N PHE A 83 6.49 -0.94 15.43
CA PHE A 83 5.71 -2.03 15.98
C PHE A 83 5.45 -3.09 14.90
N VAL A 84 4.97 -2.70 13.72
CA VAL A 84 4.68 -3.65 12.63
C VAL A 84 5.94 -4.43 12.23
N LEU A 85 7.09 -3.76 12.14
CA LEU A 85 8.35 -4.42 11.80
C LEU A 85 8.80 -5.41 12.90
N SER A 86 8.75 -5.00 14.16
CA SER A 86 9.12 -5.85 15.29
C SER A 86 8.18 -7.05 15.45
N TRP A 87 6.88 -6.84 15.26
CA TRP A 87 5.88 -7.89 15.24
C TRP A 87 6.14 -8.89 14.11
N ALA A 88 6.44 -8.42 12.89
CA ALA A 88 6.72 -9.28 11.76
C ALA A 88 7.96 -10.17 12.02
N ASN A 89 9.05 -9.58 12.52
CA ASN A 89 10.25 -10.32 12.90
C ASN A 89 9.96 -11.36 13.99
N ALA A 90 9.16 -11.00 15.00
CA ALA A 90 8.77 -11.92 16.07
C ALA A 90 7.92 -13.09 15.55
N GLN A 91 7.02 -12.87 14.58
CA GLN A 91 6.23 -13.96 13.98
C GLN A 91 7.11 -14.91 13.16
N VAL A 92 8.06 -14.39 12.39
CA VAL A 92 8.98 -15.21 11.60
C VAL A 92 9.92 -16.02 12.50
N ALA A 93 10.40 -15.44 13.60
CA ALA A 93 11.17 -16.19 14.60
C ALA A 93 10.35 -17.36 15.18
N ARG A 94 9.04 -17.18 15.41
CA ARG A 94 8.14 -18.25 15.89
C ARG A 94 7.92 -19.36 14.87
N SER A 95 8.07 -19.11 13.57
CA SER A 95 8.00 -20.17 12.56
C SER A 95 9.28 -21.01 12.47
N GLY A 96 10.29 -20.73 13.32
CA GLY A 96 11.58 -21.42 13.35
C GLY A 96 12.58 -20.94 12.31
N ALA A 97 12.29 -19.82 11.62
CA ALA A 97 13.16 -19.25 10.63
C ALA A 97 14.11 -18.22 11.28
N ASP A 98 15.42 -18.40 11.09
CA ASP A 98 16.45 -17.44 11.54
C ASP A 98 16.64 -16.33 10.49
N MET A 99 15.66 -15.43 10.40
CA MET A 99 15.70 -14.28 9.50
C MET A 99 14.92 -13.10 10.08
N GLN A 100 15.43 -11.90 9.86
CA GLN A 100 14.81 -10.66 10.32
C GLN A 100 15.04 -9.55 9.30
N LEU A 101 14.15 -8.56 9.27
CA LEU A 101 14.32 -7.32 8.52
C LEU A 101 14.72 -6.19 9.46
N SER A 102 15.68 -5.37 9.03
CA SER A 102 16.08 -4.17 9.76
C SER A 102 15.17 -2.97 9.50
N ARG A 103 14.51 -2.94 8.34
CA ARG A 103 13.57 -1.89 7.90
C ARG A 103 12.65 -2.40 6.80
N PHE A 104 11.60 -1.65 6.49
CA PHE A 104 10.89 -1.83 5.22
C PHE A 104 11.82 -1.44 4.05
N GLY A 105 11.90 -2.29 3.02
CA GLY A 105 12.87 -2.15 1.93
C GLY A 105 14.26 -2.69 2.24
N ASP A 106 14.40 -3.55 3.26
CA ASP A 106 15.61 -4.35 3.47
C ASP A 106 15.82 -5.32 2.29
N PRO A 107 17.04 -5.43 1.70
CA PRO A 107 17.31 -6.33 0.59
C PRO A 107 16.91 -7.79 0.83
N ALA A 108 16.86 -8.24 2.09
CA ALA A 108 16.42 -9.59 2.44
C ALA A 108 14.98 -9.89 1.99
N ILE A 109 14.13 -8.86 1.84
CA ILE A 109 12.73 -9.02 1.40
C ILE A 109 12.63 -9.56 -0.03
N LYS A 110 13.62 -9.25 -0.88
CA LYS A 110 13.66 -9.62 -2.31
C LYS A 110 13.72 -11.13 -2.55
N SER A 111 14.18 -11.88 -1.55
CA SER A 111 14.16 -13.34 -1.57
C SER A 111 12.73 -13.90 -1.65
N GLY A 112 11.74 -13.13 -1.16
CA GLY A 112 10.36 -13.56 -0.93
C GLY A 112 10.20 -14.54 0.24
N VAL A 113 11.30 -15.08 0.79
CA VAL A 113 11.27 -16.10 1.84
C VAL A 113 10.72 -15.53 3.14
N PHE A 114 11.15 -14.32 3.53
CA PHE A 114 10.65 -13.65 4.73
C PHE A 114 9.12 -13.49 4.70
N LEU A 115 8.57 -13.03 3.57
CA LEU A 115 7.12 -12.83 3.41
C LEU A 115 6.36 -14.15 3.53
N LEU A 116 6.87 -15.23 2.93
CA LEU A 116 6.25 -16.55 3.00
C LEU A 116 6.32 -17.14 4.41
N GLN A 117 7.45 -16.98 5.11
CA GLN A 117 7.58 -17.43 6.50
C GLN A 117 6.64 -16.63 7.43
N LEU A 118 6.51 -15.32 7.21
CA LEU A 118 5.55 -14.49 7.94
C LEU A 118 4.11 -14.96 7.72
N MET A 119 3.71 -15.18 6.46
CA MET A 119 2.38 -15.68 6.14
C MET A 119 2.13 -17.08 6.71
N ARG A 120 3.15 -17.94 6.74
CA ARG A 120 3.08 -19.27 7.38
C ARG A 120 2.93 -19.16 8.90
N ALA A 121 3.62 -18.21 9.54
CA ALA A 121 3.45 -17.96 10.97
C ALA A 121 2.03 -17.51 11.32
N VAL A 122 1.43 -16.65 10.49
CA VAL A 122 0.07 -16.13 10.69
C VAL A 122 -1.00 -17.16 10.32
N ALA A 123 -0.81 -17.88 9.21
CA ALA A 123 -1.75 -18.87 8.69
C ALA A 123 -1.01 -20.13 8.21
N PRO A 124 -0.68 -21.08 9.11
CA PRO A 124 0.12 -22.26 8.79
C PRO A 124 -0.47 -23.16 7.69
N LYS A 125 -1.79 -23.11 7.50
CA LYS A 125 -2.50 -23.90 6.47
C LYS A 125 -2.53 -23.21 5.09
N ALA A 126 -2.15 -21.94 5.01
CA ALA A 126 -2.23 -21.16 3.78
C ALA A 126 -1.06 -21.47 2.82
N ILE A 127 0.12 -21.80 3.38
CA ILE A 127 1.35 -22.08 2.63
C ILE A 127 1.86 -23.47 3.00
N LYS A 128 2.22 -24.25 1.99
CA LYS A 128 3.00 -25.47 2.18
C LYS A 128 4.48 -25.15 2.02
N GLU A 129 5.30 -25.66 2.93
CA GLU A 129 6.72 -25.31 3.03
C GLU A 129 7.56 -25.84 1.86
N ASP A 130 7.13 -26.93 1.24
CA ASP A 130 7.71 -27.49 0.01
C ASP A 130 7.65 -26.55 -1.21
N LEU A 131 6.77 -25.55 -1.17
CA LEU A 131 6.65 -24.54 -2.23
C LEU A 131 7.61 -23.35 -2.04
N ILE A 132 8.22 -23.20 -0.86
CA ILE A 132 9.12 -22.08 -0.55
C ILE A 132 10.50 -22.41 -1.10
N ARG A 133 11.00 -21.55 -2.00
CA ARG A 133 12.32 -21.70 -2.63
C ARG A 133 13.38 -20.91 -1.87
N PRO A 134 14.68 -21.23 -1.99
CA PRO A 134 15.75 -20.54 -1.27
C PRO A 134 15.91 -19.04 -1.61
N GLY A 135 15.41 -18.59 -2.76
CA GLY A 135 15.48 -17.17 -3.16
C GLY A 135 16.88 -16.72 -3.66
N HIS A 136 17.78 -17.65 -3.96
CA HIS A 136 19.12 -17.35 -4.46
C HIS A 136 19.11 -16.94 -5.93
N SER A 137 18.31 -17.62 -6.76
CA SER A 137 18.15 -17.30 -8.18
C SER A 137 16.99 -16.33 -8.41
N GLU A 138 17.04 -15.59 -9.53
CA GLU A 138 15.95 -14.70 -9.95
C GLU A 138 14.63 -15.45 -10.12
N LEU A 139 14.68 -16.66 -10.68
CA LEU A 139 13.50 -17.52 -10.83
C LEU A 139 12.91 -17.91 -9.48
N ASP A 140 13.74 -18.22 -8.48
CA ASP A 140 13.26 -18.55 -7.13
C ASP A 140 12.56 -17.36 -6.49
N ARG A 141 13.16 -16.16 -6.59
CA ARG A 141 12.58 -14.93 -6.06
C ARG A 141 11.24 -14.63 -6.71
N GLN A 142 11.17 -14.74 -8.03
CA GLN A 142 9.93 -14.52 -8.79
C GLN A 142 8.83 -15.50 -8.36
N LEU A 143 9.15 -16.78 -8.22
CA LEU A 143 8.19 -17.80 -7.81
C LEU A 143 7.74 -17.61 -6.36
N ASN A 144 8.66 -17.26 -5.46
CA ASN A 144 8.34 -16.92 -4.08
C ASN A 144 7.42 -15.69 -3.98
N ALA A 145 7.73 -14.61 -4.71
CA ALA A 145 6.94 -13.38 -4.72
C ALA A 145 5.52 -13.62 -5.28
N LYS A 146 5.39 -14.39 -6.37
CA LYS A 146 4.08 -14.80 -6.91
C LYS A 146 3.28 -15.64 -5.90
N LEU A 147 3.93 -16.57 -5.21
CA LEU A 147 3.30 -17.37 -4.17
C LEU A 147 2.84 -16.50 -2.99
N ALA A 148 3.66 -15.53 -2.56
CA ALA A 148 3.34 -14.60 -1.48
C ALA A 148 2.08 -13.78 -1.82
N ILE A 149 2.01 -13.19 -3.02
CA ILE A 149 0.84 -12.41 -3.46
C ILE A 149 -0.42 -13.28 -3.53
N SER A 150 -0.32 -14.48 -4.13
CA SER A 150 -1.44 -15.42 -4.22
C SER A 150 -1.96 -15.82 -2.83
N THR A 151 -1.03 -16.08 -1.90
CA THR A 151 -1.37 -16.44 -0.52
C THR A 151 -2.01 -15.25 0.21
N ALA A 152 -1.46 -14.04 0.06
CA ALA A 152 -2.02 -12.84 0.66
C ALA A 152 -3.48 -12.62 0.24
N HIS A 153 -3.79 -12.76 -1.06
CA HIS A 153 -5.17 -12.71 -1.54
C HIS A 153 -6.05 -13.81 -0.95
N LYS A 154 -5.54 -15.04 -0.86
CA LYS A 154 -6.26 -16.17 -0.24
C LYS A 154 -6.56 -15.92 1.24
N MET A 155 -5.70 -15.19 1.94
CA MET A 155 -5.89 -14.76 3.33
C MET A 155 -6.83 -13.55 3.47
N GLY A 156 -7.31 -12.98 2.37
CA GLY A 156 -8.15 -11.77 2.36
C GLY A 156 -7.37 -10.47 2.54
N ALA A 157 -6.03 -10.50 2.45
CA ALA A 157 -5.23 -9.29 2.50
C ALA A 157 -5.45 -8.46 1.23
N ARG A 158 -5.55 -7.14 1.41
CA ARG A 158 -5.69 -6.19 0.30
C ARG A 158 -4.29 -5.84 -0.22
N VAL A 159 -3.91 -6.42 -1.35
CA VAL A 159 -2.60 -6.23 -1.98
C VAL A 159 -2.78 -5.61 -3.36
N PHE A 160 -1.97 -4.60 -3.68
CA PHE A 160 -1.99 -3.90 -4.98
C PHE A 160 -0.65 -3.97 -5.72
N CYS A 161 0.39 -4.54 -5.10
CA CYS A 161 1.69 -4.69 -5.71
C CYS A 161 1.78 -5.98 -6.56
N GLY A 162 2.58 -5.92 -7.61
CA GLY A 162 3.02 -7.05 -8.39
C GLY A 162 4.22 -7.74 -7.76
N TRP A 163 4.60 -8.89 -8.33
CA TRP A 163 5.79 -9.61 -7.87
C TRP A 163 7.07 -8.81 -8.15
N GLN A 164 7.05 -7.97 -9.19
CA GLN A 164 8.15 -7.09 -9.56
C GLN A 164 8.49 -6.13 -8.42
N ASP A 165 7.48 -5.53 -7.79
CA ASP A 165 7.65 -4.57 -6.69
C ASP A 165 8.32 -5.18 -5.44
N ILE A 166 8.26 -6.51 -5.28
CA ILE A 166 8.93 -7.23 -4.18
C ILE A 166 10.42 -7.45 -4.49
N LEU A 167 10.76 -7.59 -5.78
CA LEU A 167 12.12 -7.89 -6.24
C LEU A 167 12.96 -6.61 -6.46
N GLU A 168 12.29 -5.47 -6.68
CA GLU A 168 12.90 -4.13 -6.74
C GLU A 168 13.59 -3.70 -5.45
#